data_AF-A0A0N1HWB8-F1
#
_entry.id   AF-A0A0N1HWB8-F1
#
_cell.length_a   1.000
_cell.length_b   1.000
_cell.length_c   1.000
_cell.angle_alpha   90.00
_cell.angle_beta   90.00
_cell.angle_gamma   90.00
#
_symmetry.space_group_name_H-M   'P 1'
#
loop_
_entity.id
_entity.type
_entity.pdbx_description
1 polymer ?
#
loop_
_entity_poly.entity_id
_entity_poly.type
_entity_poly.pdbx_seq_one_letter_code
_entity_poly.pdbx_strand_id
1 'polypeptide(L)'
;MYTKAFLALIATASAVPSPRQTTSQSLNVTESTWDGECFYPKPVDDFSLDFYLGRWYQVAGSSFGETAGCTCIYAEYSLNENGTVNVLNGCQAGEQDVTIRASPVQQIQPMEKPACSESNSLLRLHQPNNLPAFEDATADAEVDVIVISSIPETHFAFAKAALEAGKHVIVEKPFVPTSAEASQLVEVVKRTGKQLSVFQNRRWDSDYCTVAKVMKEGLLGDIAEFETHFDRHRPDPPADSWKLEDKPGNGALYDLGSHLIDQIYHSFGLPEKVTGFVGNQRRGVKGGAPDSCTVLLHYPGMLATAKAGVVSCETKQLRFWVKGTKGSFKKFHLDVQEGQLRDGMRPADKGYGLDPEEHYGTLTTLIDGKPQREVYPTVEAPTYVAYYRQFAEALAGKAPVPVSAEEARDVLRIIEAAIQSSHEERSVRI
;
A
#
# COMPACT_ATOMS: atom_id res chain seq x y z
N MET A 1 32.26 54.01 -17.64
CA MET A 1 31.16 53.19 -17.08
C MET A 1 31.58 51.73 -17.22
N TYR A 2 32.16 51.16 -16.17
CA TYR A 2 32.94 49.92 -16.21
C TYR A 2 32.27 48.81 -15.37
N THR A 3 31.94 47.72 -16.07
CA THR A 3 32.39 46.32 -15.88
C THR A 3 32.56 45.73 -14.46
N LYS A 4 31.82 44.62 -14.24
CA LYS A 4 32.15 43.33 -13.60
C LYS A 4 32.96 43.27 -12.27
N ALA A 5 32.28 42.66 -11.28
CA ALA A 5 32.60 41.40 -10.58
C ALA A 5 33.75 41.27 -9.54
N PHE A 6 33.47 40.34 -8.60
CA PHE A 6 34.32 39.38 -7.86
C PHE A 6 34.87 39.68 -6.43
N LEU A 7 34.42 38.80 -5.51
CA LEU A 7 35.10 37.94 -4.51
C LEU A 7 35.69 38.44 -3.16
N ALA A 8 35.18 37.78 -2.11
CA ALA A 8 35.81 37.10 -0.96
C ALA A 8 36.75 37.82 0.03
N LEU A 9 36.59 37.52 1.33
CA LEU A 9 37.57 36.69 2.07
C LEU A 9 37.06 36.15 3.43
N ILE A 10 37.80 35.16 3.91
CA ILE A 10 37.60 34.20 5.01
C ILE A 10 38.10 34.76 6.37
N ALA A 11 37.59 34.26 7.51
CA ALA A 11 38.41 34.10 8.72
C ALA A 11 37.86 33.02 9.67
N THR A 12 38.78 32.24 10.25
CA THR A 12 38.62 31.11 11.19
C THR A 12 38.79 31.55 12.65
N ALA A 13 38.20 30.82 13.62
CA ALA A 13 38.69 30.75 15.00
C ALA A 13 38.18 29.50 15.75
N SER A 14 39.07 28.92 16.55
CA SER A 14 38.95 27.70 17.38
C SER A 14 38.56 28.00 18.84
N ALA A 15 37.98 27.02 19.54
CA ALA A 15 37.55 27.12 20.95
C ALA A 15 38.25 26.08 21.86
N VAL A 16 38.51 26.47 23.12
CA VAL A 16 38.92 25.57 24.22
C VAL A 16 37.66 25.21 25.04
N PRO A 17 37.48 23.95 25.52
CA PRO A 17 36.21 23.48 26.06
C PRO A 17 36.09 23.59 27.59
N SER A 18 34.85 23.74 28.06
CA SER A 18 34.44 23.42 29.45
C SER A 18 33.19 22.52 29.44
N PRO A 19 32.97 21.69 30.47
CA PRO A 19 32.24 20.44 30.36
C PRO A 19 30.72 20.57 30.44
N ARG A 20 30.04 19.61 29.80
CA ARG A 20 28.59 19.46 29.65
C ARG A 20 27.81 19.64 30.94
N GLN A 21 26.76 20.44 30.87
CA GLN A 21 25.52 20.23 31.62
C GLN A 21 24.45 19.67 30.68
N THR A 22 23.89 18.55 31.07
CA THR A 22 22.67 17.96 30.52
C THR A 22 21.45 18.73 31.01
N THR A 23 20.72 19.33 30.08
CA THR A 23 19.29 19.65 30.24
C THR A 23 18.57 19.39 28.93
N SER A 24 17.46 18.67 29.02
CA SER A 24 16.53 18.32 27.95
C SER A 24 15.96 19.56 27.26
N GLN A 25 16.05 19.61 25.93
CA GLN A 25 15.15 20.39 25.08
C GLN A 25 15.10 19.74 23.68
N SER A 26 13.91 19.80 23.07
CA SER A 26 13.52 19.21 21.79
C SER A 26 14.44 19.59 20.63
N LEU A 27 14.88 18.61 19.82
CA LEU A 27 15.53 18.91 18.54
C LEU A 27 14.45 19.15 17.48
N ASN A 28 14.31 20.41 17.04
CA ASN A 28 13.48 20.81 15.91
C ASN A 28 14.19 20.42 14.60
N VAL A 29 13.80 19.31 13.98
CA VAL A 29 14.35 18.85 12.68
C VAL A 29 13.33 19.15 11.58
N THR A 30 13.77 19.80 10.48
CA THR A 30 12.92 20.09 9.31
C THR A 30 13.20 19.12 8.17
N GLU A 31 12.17 18.81 7.37
CA GLU A 31 12.28 17.91 6.22
C GLU A 31 13.04 18.54 5.05
N SER A 32 13.68 17.70 4.23
CA SER A 32 14.27 18.10 2.94
C SER A 32 13.50 17.50 1.76
N THR A 33 13.46 18.23 0.65
CA THR A 33 12.97 17.83 -0.68
C THR A 33 14.09 17.26 -1.53
N TRP A 34 13.83 16.16 -2.24
CA TRP A 34 14.73 15.53 -3.21
C TRP A 34 14.26 15.83 -4.63
N ASP A 35 15.14 16.28 -5.52
CA ASP A 35 14.77 16.63 -6.91
C ASP A 35 15.16 15.58 -7.96
N GLY A 36 15.79 14.49 -7.54
CA GLY A 36 16.34 13.48 -8.44
C GLY A 36 17.87 13.47 -8.51
N GLU A 37 18.56 14.51 -8.01
CA GLU A 37 20.03 14.53 -7.88
C GLU A 37 20.53 15.03 -6.50
N CYS A 38 19.82 15.90 -5.76
CA CYS A 38 20.20 16.36 -4.41
C CYS A 38 19.02 16.56 -3.44
N PHE A 39 19.29 16.53 -2.12
CA PHE A 39 18.33 16.88 -1.06
C PHE A 39 18.49 18.36 -0.66
N TYR A 40 17.39 19.11 -0.63
CA TYR A 40 17.30 20.52 -0.25
C TYR A 40 16.39 20.67 0.98
N PRO A 41 16.77 21.38 2.05
CA PRO A 41 15.85 21.65 3.15
C PRO A 41 14.60 22.40 2.64
N LYS A 42 13.40 21.98 3.08
CA LYS A 42 12.17 22.71 2.80
C LYS A 42 12.16 24.03 3.60
N PRO A 43 11.87 25.18 2.99
CA PRO A 43 11.58 26.41 3.73
C PRO A 43 10.35 26.17 4.62
N VAL A 44 10.44 26.56 5.89
CA VAL A 44 9.31 26.50 6.84
C VAL A 44 8.85 27.92 7.17
N ASP A 45 7.55 28.11 7.33
CA ASP A 45 6.92 29.44 7.51
C ASP A 45 7.28 30.11 8.84
N ASP A 46 7.84 29.35 9.78
CA ASP A 46 8.32 29.76 11.11
C ASP A 46 9.85 29.66 11.28
N PHE A 47 10.59 29.67 10.16
CA PHE A 47 12.06 29.59 10.15
C PHE A 47 12.68 30.71 11.01
N SER A 48 13.11 30.34 12.21
CA SER A 48 13.82 31.24 13.13
C SER A 48 15.31 30.92 13.11
N LEU A 49 16.07 31.85 12.55
CA LEU A 49 17.52 31.79 12.39
C LEU A 49 18.28 31.50 13.69
N ASP A 50 17.77 31.96 14.82
CA ASP A 50 18.39 31.78 16.13
C ASP A 50 18.47 30.30 16.58
N PHE A 51 17.64 29.40 16.02
CA PHE A 51 17.62 27.97 16.37
C PHE A 51 18.46 27.07 15.46
N TYR A 52 18.83 27.55 14.27
CA TYR A 52 19.40 26.70 13.21
C TYR A 52 20.84 27.03 12.82
N LEU A 53 21.51 27.92 13.57
CA LEU A 53 22.94 28.17 13.46
C LEU A 53 23.74 27.00 14.03
N GLY A 54 24.58 26.35 13.21
CA GLY A 54 25.45 25.26 13.65
C GLY A 54 25.69 24.17 12.60
N ARG A 55 26.51 23.19 12.95
CA ARG A 55 26.87 22.05 12.10
C ARG A 55 25.96 20.87 12.38
N TRP A 56 25.37 20.29 11.34
CA TRP A 56 24.45 19.15 11.43
C TRP A 56 24.98 17.96 10.65
N TYR A 57 24.74 16.76 11.16
CA TYR A 57 25.23 15.49 10.61
C TYR A 57 24.07 14.65 10.05
N GLN A 58 24.27 14.05 8.88
CA GLN A 58 23.34 13.12 8.26
C GLN A 58 24.04 11.75 8.09
N VAL A 59 23.36 10.67 8.48
CA VAL A 59 23.87 9.29 8.29
C VAL A 59 23.21 8.72 7.05
N ALA A 60 24.00 8.44 6.01
CA ALA A 60 23.54 7.80 4.78
C ALA A 60 23.77 6.29 4.85
N GLY A 61 22.74 5.50 4.58
CA GLY A 61 22.78 4.05 4.46
C GLY A 61 22.74 3.53 3.02
N SER A 62 23.05 4.35 2.01
CA SER A 62 23.05 3.93 0.61
C SER A 62 24.12 4.64 -0.22
N SER A 63 24.76 3.90 -1.12
CA SER A 63 25.80 4.37 -2.02
C SER A 63 25.20 5.18 -3.17
N PHE A 64 25.27 6.51 -3.10
CA PHE A 64 24.82 7.42 -4.16
C PHE A 64 25.98 8.29 -4.68
N GLY A 65 26.29 8.18 -5.98
CA GLY A 65 27.14 9.11 -6.74
C GLY A 65 28.49 9.48 -6.13
N GLU A 66 28.84 10.77 -6.18
CA GLU A 66 30.10 11.37 -5.70
C GLU A 66 30.34 11.20 -4.18
N THR A 67 29.33 10.69 -3.45
CA THR A 67 29.43 10.38 -2.03
C THR A 67 29.71 8.89 -1.73
N ALA A 68 29.95 8.09 -2.78
CA ALA A 68 30.34 6.69 -2.66
C ALA A 68 31.67 6.57 -1.89
N GLY A 69 31.59 6.09 -0.64
CA GLY A 69 32.74 5.98 0.27
C GLY A 69 32.80 7.06 1.35
N CYS A 70 31.88 8.02 1.36
CA CYS A 70 31.75 8.94 2.49
C CYS A 70 31.12 8.21 3.69
N THR A 71 31.74 8.29 4.86
CA THR A 71 31.22 7.72 6.11
C THR A 71 30.37 8.71 6.90
N CYS A 72 30.51 10.00 6.61
CA CYS A 72 29.74 11.06 7.24
C CYS A 72 29.49 12.21 6.26
N ILE A 73 28.25 12.67 6.14
CA ILE A 73 27.86 13.82 5.32
C ILE A 73 27.33 14.89 6.29
N TYR A 74 27.72 16.14 6.09
CA TYR A 74 27.34 17.25 6.95
C TYR A 74 26.97 18.50 6.15
N ALA A 75 26.19 19.38 6.79
CA ALA A 75 25.77 20.67 6.26
C ALA A 75 26.04 21.76 7.31
N GLU A 76 26.58 22.90 6.85
CA GLU A 76 26.85 24.07 7.67
C GLU A 76 26.04 25.28 7.20
N TYR A 77 25.34 25.90 8.13
CA TYR A 77 24.45 27.02 7.86
C TYR A 77 25.02 28.31 8.45
N SER A 78 24.99 29.39 7.68
CA SER A 78 25.39 30.74 8.10
C SER A 78 24.50 31.82 7.48
N LEU A 79 24.65 33.06 7.93
CA LEU A 79 23.92 34.21 7.38
C LEU A 79 24.80 35.01 6.42
N ASN A 80 24.24 35.37 5.27
CA ASN A 80 24.79 36.39 4.39
C ASN A 80 24.49 37.79 4.97
N GLU A 81 25.30 38.79 4.63
CA GLU A 81 25.15 40.17 5.13
C GLU A 81 23.79 40.81 4.80
N ASN A 82 23.13 40.33 3.75
CA ASN A 82 21.80 40.78 3.34
C ASN A 82 20.64 40.05 4.05
N GLY A 83 20.93 39.22 5.05
CA GLY A 83 19.94 38.50 5.85
C GLY A 83 19.43 37.20 5.25
N THR A 84 20.00 36.73 4.12
CA THR A 84 19.67 35.41 3.53
C THR A 84 20.55 34.29 4.10
N VAL A 85 20.09 33.05 4.05
CA VAL A 85 20.82 31.88 4.58
C VAL A 85 21.81 31.35 3.55
N ASN A 86 23.05 31.11 3.98
CA ASN A 86 24.08 30.39 3.26
C ASN A 86 24.21 28.96 3.81
N VAL A 87 24.31 27.97 2.93
CA VAL A 87 24.43 26.55 3.30
C VAL A 87 25.60 25.93 2.55
N LEU A 88 26.50 25.26 3.28
CA LEU A 88 27.66 24.58 2.73
C LEU A 88 27.59 23.09 3.10
N ASN A 89 27.46 22.23 2.09
CA ASN A 89 27.38 20.79 2.27
C ASN A 89 28.75 20.16 2.03
N GLY A 90 29.11 19.15 2.81
CA GLY A 90 30.37 18.42 2.69
C GLY A 90 30.25 16.96 3.12
N CYS A 91 31.23 16.14 2.76
CA CYS A 91 31.34 14.77 3.24
C CYS A 91 32.79 14.44 3.64
N GLN A 92 32.93 13.40 4.46
CA GLN A 92 34.22 12.82 4.84
C GLN A 92 34.36 11.43 4.20
N ALA A 93 35.37 11.24 3.34
CA ALA A 93 35.69 9.97 2.69
C ALA A 93 37.08 9.50 3.14
N GLY A 94 37.12 8.59 4.10
CA GLY A 94 38.37 8.23 4.80
C GLY A 94 38.86 9.38 5.70
N GLU A 95 40.12 9.82 5.53
CA GLU A 95 40.70 10.95 6.27
C GLU A 95 40.61 12.30 5.52
N GLN A 96 39.95 12.36 4.36
CA GLN A 96 39.86 13.58 3.54
C GLN A 96 38.43 14.16 3.49
N ASP A 97 38.33 15.49 3.59
CA ASP A 97 37.08 16.25 3.49
C ASP A 97 36.84 16.74 2.05
N VAL A 98 35.62 16.56 1.55
CA VAL A 98 35.17 16.99 0.21
C VAL A 98 34.00 17.96 0.36
N THR A 99 34.05 19.13 -0.31
CA THR A 99 33.03 20.19 -0.22
C THR A 99 32.19 20.31 -1.49
N ILE A 100 30.87 20.49 -1.33
CA ILE A 100 29.88 20.57 -2.41
C ILE A 100 29.07 21.88 -2.26
N ARG A 101 28.95 22.71 -3.31
CA ARG A 101 28.28 24.03 -3.25
C ARG A 101 27.08 24.14 -4.20
N ALA A 102 25.95 24.70 -3.74
CA ALA A 102 24.74 25.00 -4.54
C ALA A 102 24.10 26.38 -4.17
N SER A 103 23.25 26.97 -5.04
CA SER A 103 22.66 28.34 -4.90
C SER A 103 21.10 28.35 -4.80
N PRO A 104 20.40 29.34 -4.14
CA PRO A 104 18.98 29.22 -3.72
C PRO A 104 17.88 29.93 -4.59
N VAL A 105 16.59 29.53 -4.45
CA VAL A 105 15.36 29.98 -5.20
C VAL A 105 14.18 30.42 -4.26
N GLN A 106 13.23 31.23 -4.76
CA GLN A 106 12.27 32.18 -4.08
C GLN A 106 10.81 31.66 -3.80
N GLN A 107 10.08 32.29 -2.83
CA GLN A 107 8.81 31.94 -2.08
C GLN A 107 7.41 31.85 -2.79
N ILE A 108 6.40 31.17 -2.16
CA ILE A 108 4.92 31.21 -2.44
C ILE A 108 4.08 31.26 -1.10
N GLN A 109 2.89 31.90 -1.09
CA GLN A 109 2.03 32.29 0.08
C GLN A 109 0.85 31.33 0.46
N PRO A 110 0.20 31.42 1.66
CA PRO A 110 -0.77 30.43 2.20
C PRO A 110 -2.28 30.83 2.17
N MET A 111 -3.19 29.84 2.34
CA MET A 111 -4.69 29.97 2.42
C MET A 111 -5.32 29.29 3.67
N GLU A 112 -6.48 29.81 4.14
CA GLU A 112 -7.17 29.50 5.42
C GLU A 112 -8.04 28.22 5.48
N LYS A 113 -8.23 27.68 6.71
CA LYS A 113 -9.02 26.46 7.08
C LYS A 113 -10.45 26.79 7.60
N PRO A 114 -11.48 25.97 7.30
CA PRO A 114 -12.74 25.97 8.06
C PRO A 114 -12.80 24.86 9.12
N ALA A 115 -13.56 25.10 10.19
CA ALA A 115 -13.68 24.28 11.40
C ALA A 115 -14.74 23.16 11.31
N CYS A 116 -14.48 22.01 11.94
CA CYS A 116 -15.46 20.93 12.19
C CYS A 116 -15.62 20.69 13.69
N SER A 117 -16.86 20.43 14.11
CA SER A 117 -17.31 20.24 15.49
C SER A 117 -16.97 18.88 16.08
N GLU A 118 -16.72 18.87 17.39
CA GLU A 118 -16.29 17.76 18.23
C GLU A 118 -17.27 16.57 18.29
N SER A 119 -16.75 15.35 18.12
CA SER A 119 -17.31 14.15 18.73
C SER A 119 -16.20 13.43 19.51
N ASN A 120 -16.45 13.20 20.80
CA ASN A 120 -15.55 12.52 21.71
C ASN A 120 -15.51 11.01 21.41
N SER A 121 -14.48 10.57 20.69
CA SER A 121 -14.02 9.18 20.73
C SER A 121 -12.49 9.21 20.74
N LEU A 122 -11.90 8.62 21.78
CA LEU A 122 -10.47 8.58 22.08
C LEU A 122 -9.67 7.82 21.01
N LEU A 123 -9.40 8.48 19.88
CA LEU A 123 -8.27 8.14 19.00
C LEU A 123 -7.12 9.05 19.41
N ARG A 124 -6.20 8.54 20.26
CA ARG A 124 -4.90 9.19 20.43
C ARG A 124 -4.08 8.91 19.17
N LEU A 125 -4.16 9.81 18.20
CA LEU A 125 -3.15 9.87 17.14
C LEU A 125 -1.85 10.33 17.82
N HIS A 126 -0.88 9.42 17.98
CA HIS A 126 0.47 9.83 18.35
C HIS A 126 1.01 10.78 17.28
N GLN A 127 1.66 11.87 17.71
CA GLN A 127 2.25 12.81 16.78
C GLN A 127 3.32 12.11 15.91
N PRO A 128 3.42 12.42 14.61
CA PRO A 128 4.27 11.69 13.66
C PRO A 128 5.77 11.63 14.04
N ASN A 129 6.25 12.54 14.89
CA ASN A 129 7.65 12.61 15.33
C ASN A 129 7.95 11.81 16.61
N ASN A 130 7.00 10.99 17.09
CA ASN A 130 7.17 10.14 18.26
C ASN A 130 6.45 8.81 18.05
N LEU A 131 6.63 8.21 16.87
CA LEU A 131 6.17 6.84 16.62
C LEU A 131 7.01 5.91 17.51
N PRO A 132 6.38 5.16 18.43
CA PRO A 132 7.07 4.17 19.23
C PRO A 132 7.79 3.16 18.33
N ALA A 133 8.93 2.62 18.76
CA ALA A 133 9.46 1.42 18.12
C ALA A 133 8.37 0.32 18.17
N PHE A 134 8.42 -0.67 17.28
CA PHE A 134 7.44 -1.76 17.29
C PHE A 134 7.34 -2.43 18.68
N GLU A 135 8.48 -2.51 19.37
CA GLU A 135 8.62 -2.97 20.75
C GLU A 135 7.86 -2.10 21.76
N ASP A 136 7.86 -0.78 21.58
CA ASP A 136 7.14 0.13 22.47
C ASP A 136 5.62 -0.02 22.28
N ALA A 137 5.14 -0.15 21.03
CA ALA A 137 3.71 -0.35 20.74
C ALA A 137 3.20 -1.70 21.26
N THR A 138 4.04 -2.73 21.23
CA THR A 138 3.71 -4.05 21.79
C THR A 138 3.78 -4.08 23.32
N ALA A 139 4.61 -3.23 23.93
CA ALA A 139 4.72 -3.10 25.40
C ALA A 139 3.68 -2.16 26.03
N ASP A 140 3.15 -1.18 25.28
CA ASP A 140 2.19 -0.20 25.79
C ASP A 140 0.84 -0.84 26.14
N ALA A 141 0.45 -0.79 27.41
CA ALA A 141 -0.80 -1.37 27.90
C ALA A 141 -2.06 -0.68 27.35
N GLU A 142 -1.95 0.57 26.87
CA GLU A 142 -3.07 1.34 26.30
C GLU A 142 -3.34 1.00 24.82
N VAL A 143 -2.46 0.22 24.18
CA VAL A 143 -2.63 -0.21 22.79
C VAL A 143 -3.33 -1.58 22.74
N ASP A 144 -4.52 -1.63 22.15
CA ASP A 144 -5.29 -2.87 21.96
C ASP A 144 -5.01 -3.56 20.62
N VAL A 145 -4.81 -2.77 19.55
CA VAL A 145 -4.74 -3.23 18.16
C VAL A 145 -3.50 -2.69 17.48
N ILE A 146 -2.76 -3.54 16.77
CA ILE A 146 -1.64 -3.18 15.90
C ILE A 146 -2.01 -3.45 14.45
N VAL A 147 -1.85 -2.45 13.58
CA VAL A 147 -2.01 -2.59 12.13
C VAL A 147 -0.63 -2.69 11.49
N ILE A 148 -0.39 -3.78 10.76
CA ILE A 148 0.89 -4.06 10.09
C ILE A 148 0.71 -3.74 8.61
N SER A 149 1.32 -2.64 8.17
CA SER A 149 1.32 -2.17 6.77
C SER A 149 2.75 -1.99 6.22
N SER A 150 3.69 -2.79 6.71
CA SER A 150 5.09 -2.79 6.29
C SER A 150 5.29 -3.61 5.02
N ILE A 151 6.53 -3.97 4.69
CA ILE A 151 6.82 -4.85 3.55
C ILE A 151 6.44 -6.31 3.86
N PRO A 152 6.00 -7.11 2.87
CA PRO A 152 5.45 -8.45 3.10
C PRO A 152 6.35 -9.40 3.90
N GLU A 153 7.67 -9.36 3.65
CA GLU A 153 8.67 -10.18 4.33
C GLU A 153 8.73 -9.98 5.86
N THR A 154 8.21 -8.86 6.35
CA THR A 154 8.17 -8.56 7.80
C THR A 154 6.84 -8.93 8.47
N HIS A 155 5.79 -9.20 7.70
CA HIS A 155 4.43 -9.38 8.22
C HIS A 155 4.34 -10.51 9.24
N PHE A 156 4.93 -11.67 8.94
CA PHE A 156 4.87 -12.83 9.82
C PHE A 156 5.50 -12.56 11.19
N ALA A 157 6.71 -12.01 11.20
CA ALA A 157 7.45 -11.73 12.42
C ALA A 157 6.71 -10.72 13.30
N PHE A 158 6.24 -9.62 12.72
CA PHE A 158 5.49 -8.60 13.44
C PHE A 158 4.12 -9.10 13.92
N ALA A 159 3.37 -9.83 13.09
CA ALA A 159 2.05 -10.33 13.48
C ALA A 159 2.17 -11.33 14.64
N LYS A 160 3.14 -12.24 14.56
CA LYS A 160 3.41 -13.21 15.62
C LYS A 160 3.81 -12.52 16.92
N ALA A 161 4.74 -11.57 16.87
CA ALA A 161 5.21 -10.85 18.06
C ALA A 161 4.09 -10.02 18.70
N ALA A 162 3.26 -9.34 17.91
CA ALA A 162 2.12 -8.56 18.41
C ALA A 162 1.07 -9.46 19.09
N LEU A 163 0.71 -10.59 18.47
CA LEU A 163 -0.22 -11.56 19.07
C LEU A 163 0.34 -12.15 20.38
N GLU A 164 1.62 -12.52 20.40
CA GLU A 164 2.29 -13.07 21.59
C GLU A 164 2.43 -12.03 22.72
N ALA A 165 2.49 -10.74 22.39
CA ALA A 165 2.41 -9.63 23.33
C ALA A 165 0.97 -9.32 23.79
N GLY A 166 -0.03 -10.09 23.36
CA GLY A 166 -1.42 -9.93 23.78
C GLY A 166 -2.17 -8.83 23.03
N LYS A 167 -1.70 -8.40 21.86
CA LYS A 167 -2.35 -7.41 21.00
C LYS A 167 -3.24 -8.08 19.95
N HIS A 168 -4.31 -7.41 19.56
CA HIS A 168 -5.07 -7.75 18.36
C HIS A 168 -4.33 -7.23 17.12
N VAL A 169 -4.50 -7.88 15.97
CA VAL A 169 -3.70 -7.58 14.78
C VAL A 169 -4.57 -7.43 13.53
N ILE A 170 -4.31 -6.39 12.75
CA ILE A 170 -4.71 -6.30 11.34
C ILE A 170 -3.44 -6.37 10.50
N VAL A 171 -3.41 -7.22 9.47
CA VAL A 171 -2.27 -7.33 8.56
C VAL A 171 -2.69 -6.92 7.15
N GLU A 172 -1.92 -6.04 6.52
CA GLU A 172 -2.07 -5.70 5.11
C GLU A 172 -1.82 -6.89 4.18
N LYS A 173 -2.27 -6.75 2.94
CA LYS A 173 -2.02 -7.74 1.90
C LYS A 173 -0.67 -7.50 1.21
N PRO A 174 -0.02 -8.57 0.68
CA PRO A 174 -0.33 -9.98 0.91
C PRO A 174 -0.12 -10.35 2.39
N PHE A 175 -0.98 -11.24 2.93
CA PHE A 175 -1.03 -11.54 4.38
C PHE A 175 0.35 -11.86 4.95
N VAL A 176 0.99 -12.89 4.40
CA VAL A 176 2.37 -13.30 4.65
C VAL A 176 2.91 -13.97 3.38
N PRO A 177 4.23 -14.16 3.24
CA PRO A 177 4.80 -14.73 2.03
C PRO A 177 4.34 -16.16 1.69
N THR A 178 4.05 -17.00 2.69
CA THR A 178 3.69 -18.42 2.46
C THR A 178 2.45 -18.87 3.22
N SER A 179 1.74 -19.87 2.69
CA SER A 179 0.61 -20.48 3.41
C SER A 179 1.06 -21.24 4.67
N ALA A 180 2.32 -21.68 4.71
CA ALA A 180 2.93 -22.31 5.88
C ALA A 180 3.05 -21.32 7.05
N GLU A 181 3.56 -20.11 6.81
CA GLU A 181 3.59 -19.04 7.81
C GLU A 181 2.18 -18.61 8.24
N ALA A 182 1.24 -18.53 7.29
CA ALA A 182 -0.15 -18.22 7.59
C ALA A 182 -0.77 -19.29 8.51
N SER A 183 -0.46 -20.56 8.28
CA SER A 183 -0.86 -21.67 9.15
C SER A 183 -0.28 -21.56 10.56
N GLN A 184 0.97 -21.10 10.69
CA GLN A 184 1.56 -20.85 12.00
C GLN A 184 0.84 -19.70 12.73
N LEU A 185 0.48 -18.62 12.04
CA LEU A 185 -0.29 -17.51 12.63
C LEU A 185 -1.69 -17.94 13.07
N VAL A 186 -2.35 -18.83 12.32
CA VAL A 186 -3.62 -19.45 12.74
C VAL A 186 -3.47 -20.15 14.10
N GLU A 187 -2.39 -20.91 14.31
CA GLU A 187 -2.14 -21.56 15.60
C GLU A 187 -1.78 -20.56 16.71
N VAL A 188 -1.08 -19.47 16.39
CA VAL A 188 -0.79 -18.39 17.36
C VAL A 188 -2.08 -17.69 17.79
N VAL A 189 -3.00 -17.41 16.87
CA VAL A 189 -4.33 -16.85 17.15
C VAL A 189 -5.10 -17.76 18.12
N LYS A 190 -5.16 -19.06 17.84
CA LYS A 190 -5.82 -20.04 18.72
C LYS A 190 -5.20 -20.09 20.11
N ARG A 191 -3.86 -20.08 20.19
CA ARG A 191 -3.13 -20.17 21.46
C ARG A 191 -3.27 -18.92 22.32
N THR A 192 -3.27 -17.74 21.71
CA THR A 192 -3.33 -16.44 22.42
C THR A 192 -4.75 -15.98 22.71
N GLY A 193 -5.74 -16.47 21.95
CA GLY A 193 -7.12 -15.99 21.99
C GLY A 193 -7.27 -14.58 21.44
N LYS A 194 -6.24 -14.01 20.80
CA LYS A 194 -6.27 -12.68 20.21
C LYS A 194 -6.76 -12.73 18.78
N GLN A 195 -7.50 -11.69 18.39
CA GLN A 195 -8.06 -11.57 17.05
C GLN A 195 -6.98 -11.14 16.06
N LEU A 196 -6.92 -11.82 14.91
CA LEU A 196 -6.17 -11.40 13.74
C LEU A 196 -7.11 -11.31 12.55
N SER A 197 -7.01 -10.23 11.77
CA SER A 197 -7.69 -10.12 10.50
C SER A 197 -6.78 -9.63 9.38
N VAL A 198 -7.05 -10.04 8.15
CA VAL A 198 -6.29 -9.63 6.96
C VAL A 198 -7.08 -8.58 6.19
N PHE A 199 -6.42 -7.52 5.72
CA PHE A 199 -7.08 -6.41 5.04
C PHE A 199 -7.44 -6.73 3.57
N GLN A 200 -8.30 -7.75 3.35
CA GLN A 200 -8.93 -8.00 2.05
C GLN A 200 -10.09 -7.04 1.80
N ASN A 201 -9.78 -5.75 1.75
CA ASN A 201 -10.73 -4.64 1.65
C ASN A 201 -11.61 -4.69 0.37
N ARG A 202 -11.15 -5.38 -0.68
CA ARG A 202 -11.89 -5.52 -1.95
C ARG A 202 -13.13 -6.44 -1.86
N ARG A 203 -13.40 -7.08 -0.71
CA ARG A 203 -14.71 -7.66 -0.42
C ARG A 203 -15.82 -6.59 -0.30
N TRP A 204 -15.43 -5.33 -0.08
CA TRP A 204 -16.33 -4.17 -0.03
C TRP A 204 -16.17 -3.22 -1.23
N ASP A 205 -15.54 -3.69 -2.30
CA ASP A 205 -15.61 -3.00 -3.60
C ASP A 205 -17.06 -3.03 -4.11
N SER A 206 -17.56 -1.88 -4.56
CA SER A 206 -18.91 -1.71 -5.09
C SER A 206 -19.20 -2.59 -6.30
N ASP A 207 -18.20 -2.80 -7.16
CA ASP A 207 -18.25 -3.73 -8.28
C ASP A 207 -18.53 -5.18 -7.82
N TYR A 208 -17.80 -5.66 -6.82
CA TYR A 208 -17.92 -6.99 -6.27
C TYR A 208 -19.22 -7.17 -5.47
N CYS A 209 -19.59 -6.19 -4.65
CA CYS A 209 -20.88 -6.20 -3.93
C CYS A 209 -22.07 -6.28 -4.90
N THR A 210 -21.97 -5.63 -6.06
CA THR A 210 -22.99 -5.69 -7.11
C THR A 210 -23.06 -7.10 -7.73
N VAL A 211 -21.91 -7.69 -8.07
CA VAL A 211 -21.86 -9.08 -8.57
C VAL A 211 -22.43 -10.06 -7.55
N ALA A 212 -22.07 -9.92 -6.27
CA ALA A 212 -22.58 -10.75 -5.18
C ALA A 212 -24.11 -10.62 -5.05
N LYS A 213 -24.67 -9.40 -5.15
CA LYS A 213 -26.12 -9.18 -5.16
C LYS A 213 -26.79 -9.88 -6.34
N VAL A 214 -26.27 -9.69 -7.56
CA VAL A 214 -26.82 -10.31 -8.79
C VAL A 214 -26.83 -11.83 -8.70
N MET A 215 -25.77 -12.44 -8.18
CA MET A 215 -25.71 -13.89 -7.95
C MET A 215 -26.68 -14.34 -6.86
N LYS A 216 -26.73 -13.61 -5.72
CA LYS A 216 -27.62 -13.92 -4.59
C LYS A 216 -29.11 -13.85 -4.95
N GLU A 217 -29.49 -12.91 -5.83
CA GLU A 217 -30.85 -12.76 -6.33
C GLU A 217 -31.24 -13.86 -7.35
N GLY A 218 -30.30 -14.73 -7.73
CA GLY A 218 -30.55 -15.85 -8.64
C GLY A 218 -30.80 -15.43 -10.09
N LEU A 219 -30.49 -14.17 -10.45
CA LEU A 219 -30.76 -13.60 -11.78
C LEU A 219 -29.99 -14.33 -12.90
N LEU A 220 -28.86 -14.94 -12.56
CA LEU A 220 -28.03 -15.69 -13.50
C LEU A 220 -28.30 -17.20 -13.50
N GLY A 221 -29.10 -17.71 -12.57
CA GLY A 221 -29.26 -19.16 -12.35
C GLY A 221 -27.99 -19.79 -11.77
N ASP A 222 -27.67 -21.01 -12.20
CA ASP A 222 -26.45 -21.71 -11.80
C ASP A 222 -25.26 -21.09 -12.52
N ILE A 223 -24.24 -20.68 -11.78
CA ILE A 223 -23.05 -20.03 -12.34
C ILE A 223 -22.19 -21.08 -13.06
N ALA A 224 -21.89 -20.84 -14.33
CA ALA A 224 -21.03 -21.67 -15.15
C ALA A 224 -19.61 -21.08 -15.27
N GLU A 225 -19.52 -19.75 -15.31
CA GLU A 225 -18.23 -19.06 -15.40
C GLU A 225 -18.24 -17.75 -14.59
N PHE A 226 -17.14 -17.50 -13.89
CA PHE A 226 -16.88 -16.27 -13.15
C PHE A 226 -15.51 -15.73 -13.52
N GLU A 227 -15.44 -14.55 -14.13
CA GLU A 227 -14.17 -13.89 -14.43
C GLU A 227 -14.04 -12.58 -13.67
N THR A 228 -12.88 -12.38 -13.06
CA THR A 228 -12.49 -11.15 -12.37
C THR A 228 -11.14 -10.70 -12.90
N HIS A 229 -11.07 -9.45 -13.35
CA HIS A 229 -9.96 -8.90 -14.11
C HIS A 229 -9.38 -7.66 -13.43
N PHE A 230 -8.05 -7.49 -13.52
CA PHE A 230 -7.31 -6.32 -13.08
C PHE A 230 -6.22 -5.97 -14.10
N ASP A 231 -6.65 -5.47 -15.25
CA ASP A 231 -5.76 -5.11 -16.34
C ASP A 231 -5.35 -3.63 -16.28
N ARG A 232 -4.12 -3.33 -16.72
CA ARG A 232 -3.54 -1.99 -16.80
C ARG A 232 -2.78 -1.81 -18.11
N HIS A 233 -2.53 -0.56 -18.52
CA HIS A 233 -1.57 -0.23 -19.58
C HIS A 233 -0.27 0.31 -18.99
N ARG A 234 0.72 -0.57 -18.84
CA ARG A 234 2.10 -0.21 -18.48
C ARG A 234 3.05 -1.12 -19.27
N PRO A 235 3.23 -0.94 -20.59
CA PRO A 235 3.99 -1.86 -21.43
C PRO A 235 5.52 -1.76 -21.24
N ASP A 236 6.00 -0.65 -20.71
CA ASP A 236 7.43 -0.38 -20.53
C ASP A 236 7.99 -0.97 -19.23
N PRO A 237 9.32 -1.19 -19.15
CA PRO A 237 9.98 -1.56 -17.90
C PRO A 237 9.62 -0.58 -16.77
N PRO A 238 9.27 -1.09 -15.59
CA PRO A 238 8.98 -0.25 -14.43
C PRO A 238 10.25 0.44 -13.92
N ALA A 239 10.10 1.58 -13.26
CA ALA A 239 11.19 2.19 -12.49
C ALA A 239 11.62 1.27 -11.35
N ASP A 240 12.89 1.32 -10.95
CA ASP A 240 13.42 0.48 -9.87
C ASP A 240 12.57 0.60 -8.60
N SER A 241 12.12 -0.55 -8.11
CA SER A 241 11.23 -0.68 -6.97
C SER A 241 11.45 -2.04 -6.32
N TRP A 242 11.40 -2.08 -4.98
CA TRP A 242 11.49 -3.31 -4.20
C TRP A 242 10.49 -4.39 -4.66
N LYS A 243 9.35 -3.98 -5.25
CA LYS A 243 8.30 -4.88 -5.76
C LYS A 243 8.73 -5.72 -6.97
N LEU A 244 9.82 -5.35 -7.62
CA LEU A 244 10.35 -6.00 -8.82
C LEU A 244 11.40 -7.07 -8.49
N GLU A 245 11.91 -7.05 -7.25
CA GLU A 245 12.81 -8.07 -6.77
C GLU A 245 12.09 -9.41 -6.74
N ASP A 246 12.77 -10.46 -7.20
CA ASP A 246 12.29 -11.84 -7.18
C ASP A 246 12.35 -12.38 -5.75
N LYS A 247 11.40 -11.93 -4.93
CA LYS A 247 11.27 -12.27 -3.51
C LYS A 247 9.90 -12.92 -3.25
N PRO A 248 9.82 -13.81 -2.25
CA PRO A 248 8.54 -14.35 -1.79
C PRO A 248 7.54 -13.23 -1.48
N GLY A 249 6.30 -13.35 -1.96
CA GLY A 249 5.26 -12.35 -1.75
C GLY A 249 5.27 -11.17 -2.75
N ASN A 250 6.18 -11.14 -3.73
CA ASN A 250 6.22 -10.12 -4.77
C ASN A 250 5.55 -10.54 -6.09
N GLY A 251 5.35 -9.56 -6.98
CA GLY A 251 4.78 -9.76 -8.30
C GLY A 251 3.26 -9.57 -8.36
N ALA A 252 2.74 -9.44 -9.58
CA ALA A 252 1.33 -9.15 -9.86
C ALA A 252 0.38 -10.21 -9.29
N LEU A 253 0.80 -11.47 -9.17
CA LEU A 253 -0.03 -12.50 -8.55
C LEU A 253 -0.26 -12.23 -7.07
N TYR A 254 0.75 -11.81 -6.32
CA TYR A 254 0.59 -11.44 -4.90
C TYR A 254 -0.03 -10.04 -4.73
N ASP A 255 0.37 -9.06 -5.55
CA ASP A 255 -0.11 -7.67 -5.41
C ASP A 255 -1.57 -7.50 -5.89
N LEU A 256 -1.94 -8.09 -7.03
CA LEU A 256 -3.25 -7.94 -7.66
C LEU A 256 -4.05 -9.24 -7.62
N GLY A 257 -3.41 -10.37 -7.96
CA GLY A 257 -4.06 -11.67 -8.03
C GLY A 257 -4.63 -12.13 -6.68
N SER A 258 -4.00 -11.78 -5.57
CA SER A 258 -4.49 -12.11 -4.22
C SER A 258 -5.89 -11.58 -3.94
N HIS A 259 -6.21 -10.38 -4.42
CA HIS A 259 -7.55 -9.82 -4.31
C HIS A 259 -8.57 -10.53 -5.19
N LEU A 260 -8.16 -10.83 -6.43
CA LEU A 260 -9.02 -11.50 -7.41
C LEU A 260 -9.36 -12.92 -6.94
N ILE A 261 -8.36 -13.64 -6.43
CA ILE A 261 -8.50 -14.98 -5.87
C ILE A 261 -9.34 -14.93 -4.59
N ASP A 262 -9.14 -13.95 -3.71
CA ASP A 262 -9.97 -13.78 -2.51
C ASP A 262 -11.45 -13.58 -2.86
N GLN A 263 -11.78 -12.78 -3.87
CA GLN A 263 -13.17 -12.60 -4.31
C GLN A 263 -13.80 -13.89 -4.84
N ILE A 264 -13.03 -14.73 -5.55
CA ILE A 264 -13.52 -16.04 -6.01
C ILE A 264 -13.69 -16.97 -4.81
N TYR A 265 -12.70 -17.05 -3.92
CA TYR A 265 -12.73 -17.87 -2.70
C TYR A 265 -13.90 -17.47 -1.79
N HIS A 266 -14.12 -16.17 -1.57
CA HIS A 266 -15.22 -15.67 -0.76
C HIS A 266 -16.59 -16.01 -1.37
N SER A 267 -16.69 -16.12 -2.70
CA SER A 267 -17.94 -16.45 -3.39
C SER A 267 -18.20 -17.97 -3.45
N PHE A 268 -17.16 -18.79 -3.57
CA PHE A 268 -17.29 -20.21 -3.94
C PHE A 268 -16.48 -21.19 -3.09
N GLY A 269 -15.69 -20.71 -2.14
CA GLY A 269 -14.77 -21.51 -1.33
C GLY A 269 -13.56 -22.03 -2.11
N LEU A 270 -12.95 -23.10 -1.59
CA LEU A 270 -11.79 -23.75 -2.21
C LEU A 270 -12.14 -24.43 -3.54
N PRO A 271 -11.34 -24.26 -4.60
CA PRO A 271 -11.47 -25.05 -5.83
C PRO A 271 -10.93 -26.47 -5.66
N GLU A 272 -11.31 -27.40 -6.54
CA GLU A 272 -10.75 -28.76 -6.57
C GLU A 272 -9.32 -28.80 -7.11
N LYS A 273 -9.02 -27.90 -8.05
CA LYS A 273 -7.70 -27.76 -8.69
C LYS A 273 -7.52 -26.36 -9.26
N VAL A 274 -6.27 -25.98 -9.43
CA VAL A 274 -5.83 -24.69 -9.94
C VAL A 274 -4.96 -24.93 -11.19
N THR A 275 -5.12 -24.07 -12.21
CA THR A 275 -4.19 -23.99 -13.35
C THR A 275 -3.72 -22.56 -13.51
N GLY A 276 -2.40 -22.34 -13.41
CA GLY A 276 -1.80 -21.01 -13.42
C GLY A 276 -0.97 -20.77 -14.68
N PHE A 277 -1.05 -19.55 -15.19
CA PHE A 277 -0.15 -18.98 -16.19
C PHE A 277 0.42 -17.70 -15.60
N VAL A 278 1.69 -17.72 -15.18
CA VAL A 278 2.34 -16.63 -14.45
C VAL A 278 3.60 -16.23 -15.21
N GLY A 279 3.78 -14.94 -15.50
CA GLY A 279 4.92 -14.49 -16.27
C GLY A 279 5.01 -12.99 -16.48
N ASN A 280 5.87 -12.56 -17.40
CA ASN A 280 6.13 -11.16 -17.71
C ASN A 280 5.68 -10.80 -19.13
N GLN A 281 4.87 -9.75 -19.25
CA GLN A 281 4.32 -9.22 -20.50
C GLN A 281 5.04 -7.95 -20.98
N ARG A 282 5.71 -7.22 -20.09
CA ARG A 282 6.40 -5.97 -20.45
C ARG A 282 7.51 -6.17 -21.47
N ARG A 283 7.69 -5.16 -22.31
CA ARG A 283 8.73 -5.18 -23.33
C ARG A 283 10.11 -5.19 -22.68
N GLY A 284 10.95 -6.15 -23.07
CA GLY A 284 12.35 -6.21 -22.62
C GLY A 284 12.57 -6.79 -21.22
N VAL A 285 11.50 -7.11 -20.48
CA VAL A 285 11.58 -7.78 -19.18
C VAL A 285 11.63 -9.30 -19.40
N LYS A 286 12.75 -9.93 -19.03
CA LYS A 286 12.99 -11.38 -19.25
C LYS A 286 13.03 -12.20 -17.96
N GLY A 287 12.86 -11.58 -16.80
CA GLY A 287 12.95 -12.23 -15.49
C GLY A 287 12.51 -11.28 -14.37
N GLY A 288 12.70 -11.68 -13.11
CA GLY A 288 12.22 -10.96 -11.95
C GLY A 288 10.77 -11.30 -11.59
N ALA A 289 10.21 -10.55 -10.65
CA ALA A 289 8.86 -10.77 -10.16
C ALA A 289 7.82 -10.71 -11.32
N PRO A 290 6.90 -11.68 -11.44
CA PRO A 290 5.91 -11.72 -12.51
C PRO A 290 5.05 -10.46 -12.56
N ASP A 291 4.84 -9.88 -13.75
CA ASP A 291 3.96 -8.72 -13.95
C ASP A 291 2.55 -9.07 -14.46
N SER A 292 2.29 -10.35 -14.73
CA SER A 292 1.01 -10.84 -15.24
C SER A 292 0.66 -12.23 -14.70
N CYS A 293 -0.63 -12.49 -14.56
CA CYS A 293 -1.15 -13.80 -14.20
C CYS A 293 -2.52 -14.08 -14.82
N THR A 294 -2.76 -15.33 -15.21
CA THR A 294 -4.10 -15.89 -15.44
C THR A 294 -4.21 -17.16 -14.61
N VAL A 295 -5.16 -17.20 -13.68
CA VAL A 295 -5.37 -18.31 -12.77
C VAL A 295 -6.77 -18.87 -12.97
N LEU A 296 -6.85 -20.14 -13.33
CA LEU A 296 -8.09 -20.88 -13.51
C LEU A 296 -8.35 -21.73 -12.27
N LEU A 297 -9.46 -21.48 -11.59
CA LEU A 297 -9.93 -22.19 -10.41
C LEU A 297 -11.08 -23.11 -10.85
N HIS A 298 -10.89 -24.41 -10.70
CA HIS A 298 -11.83 -25.43 -11.19
C HIS A 298 -12.76 -25.88 -10.07
N TYR A 299 -14.06 -25.81 -10.31
CA TYR A 299 -15.11 -26.29 -9.42
C TYR A 299 -15.99 -27.32 -10.17
N PRO A 300 -16.79 -28.14 -9.45
CA PRO A 300 -17.76 -29.01 -10.10
C PRO A 300 -18.75 -28.21 -10.96
N GLY A 301 -18.64 -28.33 -12.28
CA GLY A 301 -19.55 -27.67 -13.23
C GLY A 301 -19.34 -26.17 -13.42
N MET A 302 -18.29 -25.57 -12.84
CA MET A 302 -18.01 -24.13 -12.95
C MET A 302 -16.51 -23.86 -13.08
N LEU A 303 -16.14 -22.88 -13.90
CA LEU A 303 -14.77 -22.39 -14.01
C LEU A 303 -14.69 -20.92 -13.57
N ALA A 304 -13.78 -20.60 -12.65
CA ALA A 304 -13.51 -19.22 -12.28
C ALA A 304 -12.12 -18.79 -12.76
N THR A 305 -12.00 -17.55 -13.23
CA THR A 305 -10.75 -16.96 -13.76
C THR A 305 -10.40 -15.70 -13.00
N ALA A 306 -9.23 -15.68 -12.37
CA ALA A 306 -8.58 -14.47 -11.88
C ALA A 306 -7.49 -14.05 -12.86
N LYS A 307 -7.59 -12.86 -13.43
CA LYS A 307 -6.64 -12.36 -14.44
C LYS A 307 -6.14 -10.96 -14.12
N ALA A 308 -4.82 -10.78 -14.16
CA ALA A 308 -4.20 -9.48 -14.11
C ALA A 308 -3.12 -9.38 -15.19
N GLY A 309 -3.19 -8.34 -16.01
CA GLY A 309 -2.21 -8.04 -17.05
C GLY A 309 -1.76 -6.59 -17.01
N VAL A 310 -0.56 -6.32 -17.53
CA VAL A 310 0.01 -4.95 -17.58
C VAL A 310 0.10 -4.40 -18.99
N VAL A 311 -0.40 -5.13 -19.98
CA VAL A 311 -0.42 -4.69 -21.39
C VAL A 311 -1.84 -4.75 -21.92
N SER A 312 -2.66 -3.76 -21.54
CA SER A 312 -4.01 -3.57 -22.10
C SER A 312 -4.24 -2.08 -22.36
N CYS A 313 -4.46 -1.66 -23.61
CA CYS A 313 -4.68 -0.25 -23.98
C CYS A 313 -6.17 0.14 -23.99
N GLU A 314 -7.02 -0.68 -23.38
CA GLU A 314 -8.45 -0.47 -23.37
C GLU A 314 -8.81 0.75 -22.50
N THR A 315 -9.68 1.60 -23.03
CA THR A 315 -10.21 2.74 -22.27
C THR A 315 -11.29 2.33 -21.27
N LYS A 316 -11.86 1.13 -21.45
CA LYS A 316 -12.82 0.49 -20.53
C LYS A 316 -12.36 -0.93 -20.25
N GLN A 317 -11.54 -1.08 -19.22
CA GLN A 317 -11.07 -2.40 -18.79
C GLN A 317 -12.24 -3.24 -18.28
N LEU A 318 -12.33 -4.49 -18.77
CA LEU A 318 -13.23 -5.48 -18.19
C LEU A 318 -12.86 -5.67 -16.71
N ARG A 319 -13.86 -5.68 -15.84
CA ARG A 319 -13.69 -5.92 -14.41
C ARG A 319 -14.29 -7.27 -14.00
N PHE A 320 -15.54 -7.50 -14.39
CA PHE A 320 -16.25 -8.75 -14.15
C PHE A 320 -16.98 -9.24 -15.40
N TRP A 321 -16.93 -10.55 -15.60
CA TRP A 321 -17.80 -11.26 -16.54
C TRP A 321 -18.31 -12.53 -15.85
N VAL A 322 -19.60 -12.57 -15.53
CA VAL A 322 -20.23 -13.72 -14.89
C VAL A 322 -21.31 -14.29 -15.81
N LYS A 323 -21.29 -15.60 -16.03
CA LYS A 323 -22.25 -16.32 -16.89
C LYS A 323 -22.90 -17.44 -16.10
N GLY A 324 -24.21 -17.56 -16.21
CA GLY A 324 -24.97 -18.67 -15.64
C GLY A 324 -26.08 -19.16 -16.56
N THR A 325 -26.83 -20.16 -16.10
CA THR A 325 -27.85 -20.85 -16.89
C THR A 325 -29.04 -19.99 -17.32
N LYS A 326 -29.29 -18.86 -16.64
CA LYS A 326 -30.41 -17.95 -16.93
C LYS A 326 -29.99 -16.57 -17.45
N GLY A 327 -28.70 -16.24 -17.40
CA GLY A 327 -28.24 -14.92 -17.79
C GLY A 327 -26.74 -14.70 -17.62
N SER A 328 -26.31 -13.48 -17.90
CA SER A 328 -24.94 -13.02 -17.69
C SER A 328 -24.91 -11.60 -17.14
N PHE A 329 -23.89 -11.31 -16.35
CA PHE A 329 -23.61 -9.98 -15.83
C PHE A 329 -22.20 -9.55 -16.24
N LYS A 330 -22.09 -8.31 -16.74
CA LYS A 330 -20.82 -7.75 -17.20
C LYS A 330 -20.62 -6.37 -16.60
N LYS A 331 -19.44 -6.12 -16.02
CA LYS A 331 -19.07 -4.82 -15.47
C LYS A 331 -17.67 -4.42 -15.91
N PHE A 332 -17.49 -3.13 -16.13
CA PHE A 332 -16.21 -2.49 -16.45
C PHE A 332 -15.79 -1.57 -15.30
N HIS A 333 -14.52 -1.18 -15.30
CA HIS A 333 -13.90 -0.31 -14.31
C HIS A 333 -13.78 -0.94 -12.91
N LEU A 334 -12.75 -0.54 -12.19
CA LEU A 334 -12.55 -0.89 -10.78
C LEU A 334 -13.39 0.01 -9.89
N ASP A 335 -13.60 -0.43 -8.66
CA ASP A 335 -14.10 0.40 -7.57
C ASP A 335 -13.35 1.75 -7.43
N VAL A 336 -14.10 2.79 -7.06
CA VAL A 336 -13.63 4.18 -7.03
C VAL A 336 -12.95 4.59 -5.72
N GLN A 337 -13.11 3.83 -4.63
CA GLN A 337 -12.71 4.24 -3.28
C GLN A 337 -11.21 4.52 -3.16
N GLU A 338 -10.36 3.68 -3.75
CA GLU A 338 -8.91 3.88 -3.75
C GLU A 338 -8.51 5.17 -4.49
N GLY A 339 -9.20 5.47 -5.60
CA GLY A 339 -9.01 6.73 -6.33
C GLY A 339 -9.43 7.94 -5.53
N GLN A 340 -10.62 7.88 -4.92
CA GLN A 340 -11.16 8.95 -4.08
C GLN A 340 -10.27 9.24 -2.86
N LEU A 341 -9.78 8.20 -2.16
CA LEU A 341 -8.86 8.38 -1.03
C LEU A 341 -7.56 9.07 -1.47
N ARG A 342 -6.99 8.67 -2.60
CA ARG A 342 -5.77 9.27 -3.17
C ARG A 342 -5.99 10.73 -3.55
N ASP A 343 -7.19 11.08 -4.01
CA ASP A 343 -7.57 12.44 -4.39
C ASP A 343 -8.00 13.29 -3.18
N GLY A 344 -7.85 12.76 -1.95
CA GLY A 344 -8.06 13.47 -0.69
C GLY A 344 -9.47 13.40 -0.12
N MET A 345 -10.39 12.67 -0.77
CA MET A 345 -11.72 12.41 -0.21
C MET A 345 -11.59 11.51 1.02
N ARG A 346 -12.39 11.79 2.05
CA ARG A 346 -12.45 11.00 3.28
C ARG A 346 -13.68 10.10 3.29
N PRO A 347 -13.66 8.98 4.03
CA PRO A 347 -14.81 8.08 4.05
C PRO A 347 -16.12 8.66 4.58
N ALA A 348 -16.07 9.80 5.29
CA ALA A 348 -17.25 10.51 5.78
C ALA A 348 -17.80 11.55 4.77
N ASP A 349 -17.05 11.84 3.69
CA ASP A 349 -17.45 12.83 2.71
C ASP A 349 -18.60 12.29 1.84
N LYS A 350 -19.50 13.18 1.43
CA LYS A 350 -20.62 12.82 0.55
C LYS A 350 -20.09 12.36 -0.80
N GLY A 351 -20.52 11.18 -1.25
CA GLY A 351 -20.12 10.60 -2.54
C GLY A 351 -18.97 9.59 -2.45
N TYR A 352 -18.39 9.39 -1.26
CA TYR A 352 -17.40 8.34 -1.06
C TYR A 352 -17.99 6.95 -1.35
N GLY A 353 -17.29 6.16 -2.17
CA GLY A 353 -17.70 4.83 -2.60
C GLY A 353 -18.87 4.79 -3.60
N LEU A 354 -19.38 5.94 -4.06
CA LEU A 354 -20.44 5.97 -5.06
C LEU A 354 -19.85 5.88 -6.47
N ASP A 355 -20.16 4.78 -7.15
CA ASP A 355 -19.80 4.54 -8.54
C ASP A 355 -20.71 5.38 -9.45
N PRO A 356 -20.16 6.14 -10.43
CA PRO A 356 -20.97 6.96 -11.31
C PRO A 356 -21.77 6.10 -12.30
N GLU A 357 -22.87 6.64 -12.85
CA GLU A 357 -23.80 5.86 -13.69
C GLU A 357 -23.14 5.25 -14.92
N GLU A 358 -22.12 5.91 -15.49
CA GLU A 358 -21.34 5.38 -16.62
C GLU A 358 -20.57 4.09 -16.31
N HIS A 359 -20.39 3.75 -15.03
CA HIS A 359 -19.73 2.53 -14.56
C HIS A 359 -20.71 1.39 -14.25
N TYR A 360 -22.01 1.61 -14.40
CA TYR A 360 -23.03 0.59 -14.13
C TYR A 360 -22.82 -0.68 -14.97
N GLY A 361 -23.27 -1.79 -14.39
CA GLY A 361 -23.19 -3.09 -15.02
C GLY A 361 -24.18 -3.25 -16.17
N THR A 362 -23.98 -4.28 -16.96
CA THR A 362 -24.97 -4.80 -17.91
C THR A 362 -25.44 -6.16 -17.40
N LEU A 363 -26.75 -6.29 -17.18
CA LEU A 363 -27.41 -7.57 -16.94
C LEU A 363 -28.06 -8.02 -18.24
N THR A 364 -27.92 -9.30 -18.58
CA THR A 364 -28.63 -9.93 -19.70
C THR A 364 -29.30 -11.20 -19.20
N THR A 365 -30.62 -11.28 -19.26
CA THR A 365 -31.42 -12.42 -18.79
C THR A 365 -32.23 -13.03 -19.93
N LEU A 366 -32.62 -14.29 -19.80
CA LEU A 366 -33.53 -14.94 -20.74
C LEU A 366 -34.98 -14.71 -20.32
N ILE A 367 -35.74 -13.98 -21.15
CA ILE A 367 -37.18 -13.80 -21.01
C ILE A 367 -37.83 -14.41 -22.25
N ASP A 368 -38.72 -15.39 -22.04
CA ASP A 368 -39.34 -16.19 -23.11
C ASP A 368 -38.32 -16.82 -24.08
N GLY A 369 -37.18 -17.28 -23.54
CA GLY A 369 -36.09 -17.89 -24.31
C GLY A 369 -35.26 -16.91 -25.14
N LYS A 370 -35.50 -15.60 -25.02
CA LYS A 370 -34.75 -14.55 -25.74
C LYS A 370 -33.91 -13.72 -24.77
N PRO A 371 -32.65 -13.40 -25.11
CA PRO A 371 -31.83 -12.49 -24.31
C PRO A 371 -32.43 -11.09 -24.28
N GLN A 372 -32.65 -10.55 -23.09
CA GLN A 372 -32.99 -9.16 -22.84
C GLN A 372 -31.88 -8.50 -22.03
N ARG A 373 -31.42 -7.34 -22.50
CA ARG A 373 -30.29 -6.62 -21.93
C ARG A 373 -30.79 -5.36 -21.24
N GLU A 374 -30.31 -5.11 -20.03
CA GLU A 374 -30.56 -3.88 -19.29
C GLU A 374 -29.29 -3.36 -18.59
N VAL A 375 -29.29 -2.06 -18.30
CA VAL A 375 -28.31 -1.45 -17.41
C VAL A 375 -28.69 -1.82 -15.99
N TYR A 376 -27.73 -2.31 -15.21
CA TYR A 376 -27.93 -2.70 -13.82
C TYR A 376 -27.12 -1.76 -12.92
N PRO A 377 -27.79 -0.94 -12.08
CA PRO A 377 -27.11 0.00 -11.19
C PRO A 377 -26.10 -0.68 -10.27
N THR A 378 -24.92 -0.06 -10.11
CA THR A 378 -23.98 -0.45 -9.06
C THR A 378 -24.64 -0.20 -7.69
N VAL A 379 -24.51 -1.15 -6.77
CA VAL A 379 -25.07 -1.00 -5.41
C VAL A 379 -24.32 0.06 -4.62
N GLU A 380 -25.01 0.76 -3.73
CA GLU A 380 -24.36 1.53 -2.66
C GLU A 380 -23.70 0.56 -1.67
N ALA A 381 -22.39 0.36 -1.81
CA ALA A 381 -21.65 -0.61 -1.01
C ALA A 381 -21.32 -0.06 0.39
N PRO A 382 -21.12 -0.94 1.39
CA PRO A 382 -20.74 -0.53 2.75
C PRO A 382 -19.37 0.18 2.86
N THR A 383 -18.57 0.20 1.79
CA THR A 383 -17.21 0.77 1.68
C THR A 383 -16.16 0.07 2.55
N TYR A 384 -14.89 0.44 2.40
CA TYR A 384 -13.77 -0.06 3.21
C TYR A 384 -13.94 0.22 4.71
N VAL A 385 -14.78 1.18 5.10
CA VAL A 385 -15.11 1.45 6.51
C VAL A 385 -15.80 0.25 7.17
N ALA A 386 -16.57 -0.53 6.40
CA ALA A 386 -17.26 -1.70 6.93
C ALA A 386 -16.31 -2.78 7.46
N TYR A 387 -15.11 -2.92 6.87
CA TYR A 387 -14.07 -3.81 7.40
C TYR A 387 -13.74 -3.47 8.85
N TYR A 388 -13.40 -2.20 9.12
CA TYR A 388 -13.02 -1.75 10.46
C TYR A 388 -14.18 -1.84 11.45
N ARG A 389 -15.42 -1.55 11.02
CA ARG A 389 -16.61 -1.71 11.85
C ARG A 389 -16.82 -3.17 12.26
N GLN A 390 -16.71 -4.10 11.30
CA GLN A 390 -16.82 -5.53 11.57
C GLN A 390 -15.68 -6.03 12.46
N PHE A 391 -14.46 -5.54 12.27
CA PHE A 391 -13.36 -5.86 13.17
C PHE A 391 -13.62 -5.36 14.59
N ALA A 392 -14.15 -4.15 14.76
CA ALA A 392 -14.54 -3.63 16.08
C ALA A 392 -15.65 -4.47 16.74
N GLU A 393 -16.62 -4.98 15.97
CA GLU A 393 -17.63 -5.93 16.46
C GLU A 393 -17.00 -7.25 16.91
N ALA A 394 -15.97 -7.73 16.21
CA ALA A 394 -15.22 -8.92 16.59
C ALA A 394 -14.41 -8.73 17.88
N LEU A 395 -13.79 -7.56 18.08
CA LEU A 395 -13.15 -7.20 19.34
C LEU A 395 -14.14 -7.19 20.51
N ALA A 396 -15.38 -6.77 20.26
CA ALA A 396 -16.46 -6.81 21.24
C ALA A 396 -17.09 -8.20 21.44
N GLY A 397 -16.59 -9.25 20.78
CA GLY A 397 -17.10 -10.62 20.86
C GLY A 397 -18.48 -10.81 20.25
N LYS A 398 -18.93 -9.90 19.37
CA LYS A 398 -20.28 -9.93 18.77
C LYS A 398 -20.33 -10.69 17.45
N ALA A 399 -19.20 -10.81 16.77
CA ALA A 399 -19.06 -11.41 15.45
C ALA A 399 -17.66 -12.03 15.28
N PRO A 400 -17.45 -12.92 14.30
CA PRO A 400 -16.10 -13.28 13.87
C PRO A 400 -15.40 -12.07 13.23
N VAL A 401 -14.07 -12.15 13.08
CA VAL A 401 -13.31 -11.17 12.31
C VAL A 401 -13.79 -11.12 10.84
N PRO A 402 -13.72 -9.95 10.16
CA PRO A 402 -14.23 -9.78 8.80
C PRO A 402 -13.53 -10.65 7.75
N VAL A 403 -12.25 -10.93 7.96
CA VAL A 403 -11.43 -11.81 7.13
C VAL A 403 -10.48 -12.54 8.05
N SER A 404 -10.67 -13.84 8.22
CA SER A 404 -9.87 -14.69 9.11
C SER A 404 -8.50 -15.03 8.52
N ALA A 405 -7.57 -15.44 9.39
CA ALA A 405 -6.25 -15.92 8.97
C ALA A 405 -6.36 -17.22 8.16
N GLU A 406 -7.36 -18.07 8.44
CA GLU A 406 -7.65 -19.30 7.72
C GLU A 406 -8.08 -19.04 6.28
N GLU A 407 -8.98 -18.08 6.05
CA GLU A 407 -9.39 -17.70 4.70
C GLU A 407 -8.21 -17.13 3.91
N ALA A 408 -7.41 -16.24 4.53
CA ALA A 408 -6.22 -15.69 3.89
C ALA A 408 -5.15 -16.75 3.59
N ARG A 409 -4.97 -17.74 4.48
CA ARG A 409 -4.12 -18.92 4.23
C ARG A 409 -4.60 -19.70 3.02
N ASP A 410 -5.90 -19.94 2.91
CA ASP A 410 -6.47 -20.70 1.79
C ASP A 410 -6.28 -19.97 0.46
N VAL A 411 -6.41 -18.65 0.45
CA VAL A 411 -6.05 -17.80 -0.71
C VAL A 411 -4.56 -17.94 -1.06
N LEU A 412 -3.66 -17.95 -0.08
CA LEU A 412 -2.23 -18.19 -0.32
C LEU A 412 -1.96 -19.59 -0.90
N ARG A 413 -2.68 -20.62 -0.45
CA ARG A 413 -2.56 -21.98 -1.03
C ARG A 413 -2.95 -22.00 -2.50
N ILE A 414 -3.98 -21.24 -2.89
CA ILE A 414 -4.38 -21.11 -4.30
C ILE A 414 -3.29 -20.39 -5.10
N ILE A 415 -2.69 -19.32 -4.55
CA ILE A 415 -1.58 -18.59 -5.17
C ILE A 415 -0.37 -19.51 -5.39
N GLU A 416 0.05 -20.23 -4.35
CA GLU A 416 1.17 -21.18 -4.41
C GLU A 416 0.91 -22.28 -5.43
N ALA A 417 -0.31 -22.83 -5.49
CA ALA A 417 -0.70 -23.82 -6.49
C ALA A 417 -0.73 -23.25 -7.92
N ALA A 418 -1.08 -21.97 -8.10
CA ALA A 418 -1.01 -21.32 -9.40
C ALA A 418 0.45 -21.16 -9.89
N ILE A 419 1.37 -20.80 -8.98
CA ILE A 419 2.80 -20.73 -9.27
C ILE A 419 3.34 -22.11 -9.62
N GLN A 420 3.04 -23.12 -8.79
CA GLN A 420 3.44 -24.51 -9.03
C GLN A 420 2.90 -25.01 -10.38
N SER A 421 1.63 -24.75 -10.66
CA SER A 421 0.99 -25.14 -11.91
C SER A 421 1.66 -24.52 -13.13
N SER A 422 2.03 -23.24 -13.06
CA SER A 422 2.71 -22.54 -14.15
C SER A 422 4.12 -23.08 -14.39
N HIS A 423 4.83 -23.47 -13.34
CA HIS A 423 6.17 -24.06 -13.43
C HIS A 423 6.14 -25.50 -13.97
N GLU A 424 5.17 -26.30 -13.52
CA GLU A 424 5.06 -27.72 -13.89
C GLU A 424 4.20 -27.98 -15.14
N GLU A 425 3.64 -26.92 -15.73
CA GLU A 425 2.79 -26.98 -16.93
C GLU A 425 1.59 -27.94 -16.81
N ARG A 426 1.01 -28.05 -15.61
CA ARG A 426 -0.14 -28.93 -15.32
C ARG A 426 -1.04 -28.35 -14.24
N SER A 427 -2.28 -28.82 -14.15
CA SER A 427 -3.16 -28.45 -13.02
C SER A 427 -2.67 -29.07 -11.70
N VAL A 428 -2.85 -28.35 -10.59
CA VAL A 428 -2.49 -28.75 -9.22
C VAL A 428 -3.77 -28.86 -8.37
N ARG A 429 -3.95 -29.97 -7.64
CA ARG A 429 -5.08 -30.15 -6.71
C ARG A 429 -4.78 -29.44 -5.38
N ILE A 430 -5.81 -28.85 -4.77
CA ILE A 430 -5.74 -28.14 -3.47
C ILE A 430 -6.17 -29.04 -2.33
#